data_AF-A0A353MIB1-F1
#
_entry.id   AF-A0A353MIB1-F1
#
_cell.length_a   1.000
_cell.length_b   1.000
_cell.length_c   1.000
_cell.angle_alpha   90.00
_cell.angle_beta   90.00
_cell.angle_gamma   90.00
#
_symmetry.space_group_name_H-M   'P 1'
#
loop_
_entity.id
_entity.type
_entity.pdbx_description
1 polymer ?
#
loop_
_entity_poly.entity_id
_entity_poly.type
_entity_poly.pdbx_seq_one_letter_code
_entity_poly.pdbx_strand_id
1 'polypeptide(L)'
;MYWDVISATVTNHLEFSVTFADGLSGRVKLLPTHLHGVFAPLGDPDMFNRLQVSDGFVSWPGNIDLAPDAMYEAIRRDGEWLLD
;
A
#
# COMPACT_ATOMS: atom_id res chain seq x y z
N MET A 1 13.88 2.23 9.31
CA MET A 1 13.10 2.20 10.57
C MET A 1 12.35 0.86 10.65
N TYR A 2 11.75 0.49 11.79
CA TYR A 2 11.08 -0.83 11.92
C TYR A 2 9.85 -1.00 11.01
N TRP A 3 9.27 0.11 10.57
CA TRP A 3 8.15 0.17 9.63
C TRP A 3 8.57 0.27 8.17
N ASP A 4 9.84 0.02 7.82
CA ASP A 4 10.24 0.03 6.42
C ASP A 4 9.60 -1.16 5.70
N VAL A 5 8.87 -0.89 4.62
CA VAL A 5 8.33 -1.94 3.77
C VAL A 5 9.49 -2.58 3.02
N ILE A 6 9.64 -3.90 3.15
CA ILE A 6 10.68 -4.67 2.46
C ILE A 6 10.15 -5.40 1.23
N SER A 7 8.85 -5.66 1.21
CA SER A 7 8.18 -6.31 0.09
C SER A 7 6.72 -5.89 0.05
N ALA A 8 6.20 -5.71 -1.16
CA ALA A 8 4.80 -5.49 -1.38
C ALA A 8 4.40 -6.21 -2.67
N THR A 9 3.25 -6.89 -2.65
CA THR A 9 2.78 -7.73 -3.74
C THR A 9 1.29 -7.54 -3.92
N VAL A 10 0.87 -7.18 -5.13
CA VAL A 10 -0.54 -7.05 -5.49
C VAL A 10 -1.19 -8.43 -5.47
N THR A 11 -2.26 -8.57 -4.69
CA THR A 11 -3.04 -9.81 -4.57
C THR A 11 -4.33 -9.74 -5.39
N ASN A 12 -4.91 -8.54 -5.53
CA ASN A 12 -6.10 -8.29 -6.33
C ASN A 12 -6.17 -6.83 -6.79
N HIS A 13 -7.12 -6.49 -7.65
CA HIS A 13 -7.33 -5.09 -8.01
C HIS A 13 -7.71 -4.27 -6.76
N LEU A 14 -6.96 -3.17 -6.52
CA LEU A 14 -7.05 -2.35 -5.32
C LEU A 14 -6.69 -3.05 -4.00
N GLU A 15 -6.01 -4.20 -4.06
CA GLU A 15 -5.59 -4.94 -2.89
C GLU A 15 -4.15 -5.46 -3.04
N PHE A 16 -3.33 -5.24 -2.02
CA PHE A 16 -1.96 -5.76 -1.99
C PHE A 16 -1.56 -6.16 -0.59
N SER A 17 -0.64 -7.11 -0.50
CA SER A 17 -0.02 -7.49 0.76
C SER A 17 1.32 -6.78 0.89
N VAL A 18 1.65 -6.35 2.09
CA VAL A 18 2.97 -5.81 2.44
C VAL A 18 3.65 -6.64 3.51
N THR A 19 4.97 -6.59 3.52
CA THR A 19 5.82 -7.13 4.57
C THR A 19 6.80 -6.04 5.00
N PHE A 20 6.86 -5.81 6.30
CA PHE A 20 7.76 -4.85 6.94
C PHE A 20 9.06 -5.53 7.40
N ALA A 21 10.08 -4.72 7.64
CA ALA A 21 11.42 -5.18 8.04
C ALA A 21 11.43 -5.95 9.38
N ASP A 22 10.44 -5.74 10.25
CA ASP A 22 10.28 -6.45 11.53
C ASP A 22 9.59 -7.82 11.39
N GLY A 23 9.15 -8.18 10.18
CA GLY A 23 8.41 -9.41 9.88
C GLY A 23 6.89 -9.26 10.00
N LEU A 24 6.38 -8.09 10.38
CA LEU A 24 4.94 -7.80 10.31
C LEU A 24 4.52 -7.85 8.85
N SER A 25 3.39 -8.50 8.59
CA SER A 25 2.77 -8.51 7.28
C SER A 25 1.28 -8.21 7.43
N GLY A 26 0.71 -7.61 6.40
CA GLY A 26 -0.71 -7.30 6.38
C GLY A 26 -1.19 -6.96 4.99
N ARG A 27 -2.51 -6.90 4.87
CA ARG A 27 -3.18 -6.55 3.63
C ARG A 27 -3.57 -5.09 3.64
N VAL A 28 -3.46 -4.45 2.49
CA VAL A 28 -3.91 -3.08 2.26
C VAL A 28 -4.93 -3.13 1.15
N LYS A 29 -6.09 -2.54 1.39
CA LYS A 29 -7.19 -2.47 0.44
C LYS A 29 -7.63 -1.02 0.26
N LEU A 30 -7.66 -0.59 -0.99
CA LEU A 30 -8.14 0.72 -1.38
C LEU A 30 -9.58 0.57 -1.87
N LEU A 31 -10.48 1.42 -1.37
CA LEU A 31 -11.83 1.51 -1.86
C LEU A 31 -11.93 2.59 -2.95
N PRO A 32 -12.84 2.44 -3.92
CA PRO A 32 -13.03 3.44 -4.99
C PRO A 32 -13.34 4.85 -4.49
N THR A 33 -13.91 4.97 -3.29
CA THR A 33 -14.14 6.21 -2.54
C THR A 33 -12.85 6.99 -2.29
N HIS A 34 -11.75 6.28 -2.04
CA HIS A 34 -10.42 6.85 -1.84
C HIS A 34 -9.67 7.20 -3.14
N LEU A 35 -10.18 6.75 -4.30
CA LEU A 35 -9.55 6.96 -5.62
C LEU A 35 -9.84 8.36 -6.17
N HIS A 36 -9.37 9.39 -5.48
CA HIS A 36 -9.49 10.78 -5.89
C HIS A 36 -8.16 11.53 -5.76
N GLY A 37 -8.03 12.65 -6.48
CA GLY A 37 -6.80 13.43 -6.48
C GLY A 37 -5.60 12.64 -7.00
N VAL A 38 -4.54 12.54 -6.18
CA VAL A 38 -3.31 11.79 -6.53
C VAL A 38 -3.54 10.29 -6.65
N PHE A 39 -4.57 9.72 -6.01
CA PHE A 39 -4.89 8.30 -6.05
C PHE A 39 -5.84 7.91 -7.18
N ALA A 40 -6.43 8.86 -7.91
CA ALA A 40 -7.34 8.57 -9.02
C ALA A 40 -6.78 7.60 -10.07
N PRO A 41 -5.47 7.66 -10.45
CA PRO A 41 -4.89 6.70 -11.39
C PRO A 41 -4.84 5.26 -10.88
N LEU A 42 -4.88 5.03 -9.56
CA LEU A 42 -4.83 3.68 -8.98
C LEU A 42 -6.08 2.85 -9.27
N GLY A 43 -7.17 3.48 -9.73
CA GLY A 43 -8.35 2.79 -10.24
C GLY A 43 -8.11 2.02 -11.53
N ASP A 44 -7.00 2.29 -12.23
CA ASP A 44 -6.58 1.48 -13.36
C ASP A 44 -5.77 0.26 -12.86
N PRO A 45 -6.20 -0.98 -13.13
CA PRO A 45 -5.44 -2.18 -12.78
C PRO A 45 -4.00 -2.17 -13.31
N ASP A 46 -3.76 -1.63 -14.51
CA ASP A 46 -2.42 -1.58 -15.10
C ASP A 46 -1.51 -0.59 -14.38
N MET A 47 -2.08 0.50 -13.85
CA MET A 47 -1.36 1.42 -12.99
C MET A 47 -1.09 0.80 -11.63
N PHE A 48 -2.10 0.17 -11.03
CA PHE A 48 -2.01 -0.44 -9.71
C PHE A 48 -0.97 -1.57 -9.64
N ASN A 49 -0.89 -2.38 -10.70
CA ASN A 49 0.09 -3.46 -10.82
C ASN A 49 1.55 -2.96 -10.93
N ARG A 50 1.77 -1.66 -11.14
CA ARG A 50 3.11 -1.04 -11.10
C ARG A 50 3.56 -0.65 -9.70
N LEU A 51 2.87 -1.15 -8.68
CA LEU A 51 3.27 -1.04 -7.30
C LEU A 51 4.74 -1.45 -7.14
N GLN A 52 5.51 -0.60 -6.47
CA GLN A 52 6.92 -0.82 -6.18
C GLN A 52 7.23 -0.34 -4.77
N VAL A 53 8.29 -0.87 -4.19
CA VAL A 53 8.79 -0.43 -2.89
C VAL A 53 10.04 0.41 -3.12
N SER A 54 10.03 1.66 -2.67
CA SER A 54 11.18 2.58 -2.76
C SER A 54 11.49 3.17 -1.40
N ASP A 55 12.74 3.04 -0.94
CA ASP A 55 13.21 3.59 0.35
C ASP A 55 12.33 3.22 1.57
N GLY A 56 11.67 2.05 1.53
CA GLY A 56 10.77 1.59 2.59
C GLY A 56 9.32 2.07 2.46
N PHE A 57 8.98 2.78 1.38
CA PHE A 57 7.65 3.26 1.05
C PHE A 57 7.03 2.43 -0.07
N VAL A 58 5.71 2.25 -0.03
CA VAL A 58 4.97 1.72 -1.18
C VAL A 58 4.66 2.89 -2.10
N SER A 59 5.08 2.78 -3.35
CA SER A 59 4.91 3.83 -4.34
C SER A 59 4.46 3.27 -5.67
N TRP A 60 3.81 4.12 -6.46
CA TRP A 60 3.46 3.87 -7.84
C TRP A 60 4.08 4.96 -8.73
N PRO A 61 4.16 4.72 -10.06
CA PRO A 61 4.52 5.76 -11.00
C PRO A 61 3.67 7.02 -10.81
N GLY A 62 4.21 8.20 -11.10
CA GLY A 62 3.46 9.46 -10.97
C GLY A 62 3.45 10.07 -9.57
N ASN A 63 4.43 9.74 -8.73
CA ASN A 63 4.59 10.29 -7.37
C ASN A 63 3.39 10.00 -6.45
N ILE A 64 2.86 8.78 -6.56
CA ILE A 64 1.83 8.29 -5.65
C ILE A 64 2.55 7.41 -4.63
N ASP A 65 2.52 7.81 -3.38
CA ASP A 65 3.11 7.06 -2.28
C ASP A 65 2.10 6.84 -1.15
N LEU A 66 2.27 5.73 -0.44
CA LEU A 66 1.56 5.47 0.80
C LEU A 66 2.54 5.52 1.96
N ALA A 67 2.11 6.23 2.99
CA ALA A 67 2.88 6.42 4.21
C ALA A 67 2.99 5.07 4.97
N PRO A 68 4.21 4.54 5.17
CA PRO A 68 4.43 3.22 5.77
C PRO A 68 4.11 3.21 7.26
N ASP A 69 4.18 4.35 7.94
CA ASP A 69 3.78 4.53 9.33
C ASP A 69 2.28 4.26 9.54
N ALA A 70 1.41 4.91 8.74
CA ALA A 70 -0.03 4.71 8.78
C ALA A 70 -0.41 3.27 8.42
N MET A 71 0.26 2.71 7.42
CA MET A 71 0.08 1.32 7.00
C MET A 71 0.47 0.35 8.12
N TYR A 72 1.62 0.57 8.76
CA TYR A 72 2.12 -0.25 9.85
C TYR A 72 1.18 -0.21 11.06
N GLU A 73 0.72 0.97 11.47
CA GLU A 73 -0.20 1.11 12.61
C GLU A 73 -1.53 0.40 12.36
N ALA A 74 -2.13 0.58 11.17
CA ALA A 74 -3.38 -0.07 10.82
C ALA A 74 -3.24 -1.60 10.78
N ILE A 75 -2.22 -2.10 10.10
CA ILE A 75 -1.94 -3.55 10.03
C ILE A 75 -1.63 -4.13 11.41
N ARG A 76 -0.86 -3.40 12.24
CA ARG A 76 -0.54 -3.86 13.59
C ARG A 76 -1.77 -3.94 14.48
N ARG A 77 -2.76 -3.05 14.28
CA ARG A 77 -3.98 -3.00 15.10
C ARG A 77 -5.04 -3.99 14.63
N ASP A 78 -5.29 -4.02 13.33
CA ASP A 78 -6.45 -4.69 12.74
C ASP A 78 -6.07 -5.85 11.80
N GLY A 79 -4.77 -6.04 11.50
CA GLY A 79 -4.24 -7.05 10.57
C GLY A 79 -4.35 -6.65 9.10
N GLU A 80 -5.11 -5.61 8.81
CA GLU A 80 -5.30 -5.04 7.48
C GLU A 80 -5.54 -3.53 7.56
N TRP A 81 -5.25 -2.84 6.45
CA TRP A 81 -5.52 -1.42 6.30
C TRP A 81 -6.54 -1.20 5.19
N LEU A 82 -7.71 -0.70 5.57
CA LEU A 82 -8.76 -0.31 4.65
C LEU A 82 -8.72 1.20 4.46
N LEU A 83 -8.44 1.65 3.24
CA LEU A 83 -8.53 3.04 2.81
C LEU A 83 -9.89 3.26 2.16
N ASP A 84 -10.79 3.91 2.89
CA ASP A 84 -12.10 4.38 2.41
C ASP A 84 -12.10 5.90 2.14
#